data_AF-A0A094QAD0-F1
#
_entry.id   AF-A0A094QAD0-F1
#
_cell.length_a   1.000
_cell.length_b   1.000
_cell.length_c   1.000
_cell.angle_alpha   90.00
_cell.angle_beta   90.00
_cell.angle_gamma   90.00
#
_symmetry.space_group_name_H-M   'P 1'
#
loop_
_entity.id
_entity.type
_entity.pdbx_description
1 polymer ?
#
loop_
_entity_poly.entity_id
_entity_poly.type
_entity_poly.pdbx_seq_one_letter_code
_entity_poly.pdbx_strand_id
1 'polypeptide(L)'
;MWHDLGEVRTVAVDPSCKGQGIGSQIMNALTQRAADLGLTRLFCLTFETKFFTGHGFTPIEESPVDASTYAELLLSGDQGVAEFLDLEHVKPNTLGNTRMLKNL
;
A
#
# COMPACT_ATOMS: atom_id res chain seq x y z
N MET A 1 6.81 -8.96 13.34
CA MET A 1 7.79 -7.99 12.81
C MET A 1 7.16 -7.30 11.59
N TRP A 2 5.95 -6.71 11.75
CA TRP A 2 5.12 -6.11 10.69
C TRP A 2 4.57 -4.75 11.12
N HIS A 3 5.08 -4.23 12.23
CA HIS A 3 4.56 -3.04 12.89
C HIS A 3 4.90 -1.76 12.13
N ASP A 4 5.58 -1.87 10.99
CA ASP A 4 6.15 -0.74 10.25
C ASP A 4 5.46 -0.47 8.90
N LEU A 5 4.60 -1.37 8.41
CA LEU A 5 3.95 -1.27 7.10
C LEU A 5 2.43 -1.08 7.19
N GLY A 6 1.90 -0.10 6.44
CA GLY A 6 0.45 0.11 6.28
C GLY A 6 -0.02 0.09 4.82
N GLU A 7 -1.28 -0.26 4.60
CA GLU A 7 -1.93 -0.19 3.29
C GLU A 7 -2.92 0.98 3.23
N VAL A 8 -2.77 1.86 2.24
CA VAL A 8 -3.78 2.90 1.95
C VAL A 8 -4.88 2.27 1.09
N ARG A 9 -6.11 2.26 1.62
CA ARG A 9 -7.27 1.61 0.97
C ARG A 9 -8.45 2.57 0.83
N THR A 10 -9.24 2.35 -0.22
CA THR A 10 -10.57 2.97 -0.40
C THR A 10 -10.55 4.51 -0.31
N VAL A 11 -9.53 5.13 -0.88
CA VAL A 11 -9.50 6.60 -1.02
C VAL A 11 -10.42 6.99 -2.18
N ALA A 12 -11.48 7.72 -1.86
CA ALA A 12 -12.46 8.17 -2.83
C ALA A 12 -12.86 9.62 -2.55
N VAL A 13 -13.16 10.35 -3.62
CA VAL A 13 -13.69 11.72 -3.58
C VAL A 13 -14.87 11.77 -4.54
N ASP A 14 -15.93 12.47 -4.13
CA ASP A 14 -17.08 12.71 -5.00
C ASP A 14 -16.64 13.36 -6.32
N PRO A 15 -17.11 12.88 -7.49
CA PRO A 15 -16.76 13.46 -8.79
C PRO A 15 -16.98 14.98 -8.88
N SER A 16 -18.02 15.51 -8.24
CA SER A 16 -18.33 16.95 -8.22
C SER A 16 -17.32 17.78 -7.43
N CYS A 17 -16.51 17.14 -6.58
CA CYS A 17 -15.50 17.80 -5.76
C CYS A 17 -14.05 17.51 -6.20
N LYS A 18 -13.85 16.84 -7.34
CA LYS A 18 -12.51 16.58 -7.89
C LYS A 18 -11.76 17.88 -8.18
N GLY A 19 -10.43 17.85 -8.02
CA GLY A 19 -9.55 18.99 -8.28
C GLY A 19 -9.50 20.05 -7.16
N GLN A 20 -10.29 19.90 -6.10
CA GLN A 20 -10.34 20.85 -4.98
C GLN A 20 -9.36 20.52 -3.84
N GLY A 21 -8.43 19.59 -4.05
CA GLY A 21 -7.42 19.20 -3.06
C GLY A 21 -7.91 18.27 -1.93
N ILE A 22 -9.18 17.84 -1.95
CA ILE A 22 -9.75 16.94 -0.91
C ILE A 22 -8.98 15.62 -0.82
N GLY A 23 -8.68 14.99 -1.96
CA GLY A 23 -7.88 13.76 -1.98
C GLY A 23 -6.51 13.94 -1.29
N SER A 24 -5.87 15.08 -1.52
CA SER A 24 -4.59 15.41 -0.88
C SER A 24 -4.72 15.64 0.62
N GLN A 25 -5.81 16.26 1.08
CA GLN A 25 -6.09 16.40 2.52
C GLN A 25 -6.27 15.02 3.17
N ILE A 26 -7.02 14.11 2.52
CA ILE A 26 -7.18 12.72 2.98
C ILE A 26 -5.80 12.04 3.07
N MET A 27 -4.99 12.12 2.02
CA MET A 27 -3.67 11.48 2.00
C MET A 27 -2.73 12.02 3.07
N ASN A 28 -2.74 13.33 3.33
CA ASN A 28 -1.92 13.94 4.38
C ASN A 28 -2.35 13.44 5.76
N ALA A 29 -3.66 13.38 6.03
CA ALA A 29 -4.18 12.87 7.30
C ALA A 29 -3.84 11.38 7.50
N LEU A 30 -3.95 10.56 6.46
CA LEU A 30 -3.57 9.14 6.52
C LEU A 30 -2.07 8.95 6.73
N THR A 31 -1.23 9.75 6.05
CA THR A 31 0.23 9.72 6.21
C THR A 31 0.62 10.09 7.64
N GLN A 32 0.04 11.15 8.21
CA GLN A 32 0.31 11.55 9.59
C GLN A 32 -0.11 10.46 10.57
N ARG A 33 -1.32 9.90 10.40
CA ARG A 33 -1.80 8.81 11.26
C ARG A 33 -0.90 7.58 11.19
N ALA A 34 -0.37 7.26 10.02
CA ALA A 34 0.58 6.15 9.87
C ALA A 34 1.86 6.40 10.66
N ALA A 35 2.43 7.60 10.58
CA ALA A 35 3.59 8.00 11.37
C ALA A 35 3.31 7.94 12.87
N ASP A 36 2.14 8.43 13.33
CA ASP A 36 1.73 8.39 14.74
C ASP A 36 1.56 6.95 15.27
N LEU A 37 1.23 6.01 14.39
CA LEU A 37 1.14 4.57 14.70
C LEU A 37 2.51 3.87 14.69
N GLY A 38 3.59 4.58 14.39
CA GLY A 38 4.94 4.02 14.29
C GLY A 38 5.22 3.29 12.99
N LEU A 39 4.39 3.45 11.96
CA LEU A 39 4.66 2.91 10.63
C LEU A 39 5.82 3.69 9.99
N THR A 40 6.66 3.01 9.23
CA THR A 40 7.77 3.60 8.47
C THR A 40 7.49 3.58 6.96
N ARG A 41 6.51 2.78 6.52
CA ARG A 41 6.20 2.56 5.11
C ARG A 41 4.70 2.45 4.86
N LEU A 42 4.26 2.94 3.71
CA LEU A 42 2.90 2.82 3.21
C LEU A 42 2.91 2.27 1.80
N PHE A 43 2.00 1.35 1.48
CA PHE A 43 1.79 0.91 0.10
C PHE A 43 0.33 1.04 -0.34
N CYS A 44 0.10 1.03 -1.66
CA CYS A 44 -1.24 1.00 -2.24
C CYS A 44 -1.24 0.29 -3.60
N LEU A 45 -2.44 -0.09 -4.04
CA LEU A 45 -2.76 -0.62 -5.36
C LEU A 45 -3.69 0.39 -6.05
N THR A 46 -3.24 1.03 -7.13
CA THR A 46 -3.94 2.20 -7.69
C THR A 46 -3.81 2.34 -9.21
N PHE A 47 -4.83 2.91 -9.84
CA PHE A 47 -4.74 3.43 -11.21
C PHE A 47 -4.30 4.90 -11.26
N GLU A 48 -4.44 5.63 -10.15
CA GLU A 48 -4.20 7.07 -10.04
C GLU A 48 -2.71 7.35 -9.72
N THR A 49 -1.79 6.78 -10.50
CA THR A 49 -0.35 6.80 -10.19
C THR A 49 0.20 8.21 -10.03
N LYS A 50 -0.20 9.15 -10.88
CA LYS A 50 0.22 10.57 -10.80
C LYS A 50 -0.16 11.22 -9.47
N PHE A 51 -1.36 10.93 -8.97
CA PHE A 51 -1.82 11.45 -7.69
C PHE A 51 -0.94 10.93 -6.55
N PHE A 52 -0.71 9.62 -6.51
CA PHE A 52 0.11 9.00 -5.47
C PHE A 52 1.59 9.39 -5.57
N THR A 53 2.15 9.55 -6.78
CA THR A 53 3.50 10.11 -6.98
C THR A 53 3.63 11.52 -6.41
N GLY A 54 2.61 12.38 -6.58
CA GLY A 54 2.56 13.69 -5.95
C GLY A 54 2.58 13.66 -4.42
N HIS A 55 2.24 12.51 -3.81
CA HIS A 55 2.28 12.28 -2.36
C HIS A 55 3.52 11.48 -1.91
N GLY A 56 4.51 11.28 -2.78
CA GLY A 56 5.78 10.63 -2.46
C GLY A 56 5.78 9.11 -2.63
N PHE A 57 4.78 8.54 -3.30
CA PHE A 57 4.78 7.13 -3.65
C PHE A 57 5.55 6.87 -4.95
N THR A 58 6.27 5.76 -5.00
CA THR A 58 6.97 5.26 -6.19
C THR A 58 6.43 3.88 -6.58
N PRO A 59 6.31 3.58 -7.89
CA PRO A 59 5.94 2.24 -8.32
C PRO A 59 6.99 1.21 -7.88
N ILE A 60 6.54 0.01 -7.52
CA ILE A 60 7.39 -1.14 -7.22
C ILE A 60 6.96 -2.33 -8.08
N GLU A 61 7.91 -3.19 -8.43
CA GLU A 61 7.62 -4.42 -9.18
C GLU A 61 6.88 -5.42 -8.29
N GLU A 62 6.13 -6.34 -8.90
CA GLU A 62 5.52 -7.44 -8.14
C GLU A 62 6.56 -8.51 -7.87
N SER A 63 6.56 -9.05 -6.65
CA SER A 63 7.33 -10.26 -6.36
C SER A 63 6.72 -11.42 -7.17
N PRO A 64 7.51 -12.38 -7.68
CA PRO A 64 7.03 -13.46 -8.54
C PRO A 64 6.09 -14.48 -7.85
N VAL A 65 5.64 -14.19 -6.63
CA VAL A 65 4.83 -15.07 -5.80
C VAL A 65 3.36 -14.89 -6.16
N ASP A 66 2.73 -15.96 -6.67
CA ASP A 66 1.32 -15.94 -7.04
C ASP A 66 0.38 -15.99 -5.82
N ALA A 67 -0.91 -15.71 -6.05
CA ALA A 67 -1.91 -15.62 -4.99
C ALA A 67 -2.12 -16.91 -4.18
N SER A 68 -1.92 -18.09 -4.79
CA SER A 68 -2.03 -19.38 -4.08
C SER A 68 -0.84 -19.59 -3.16
N THR A 69 0.36 -19.26 -3.63
CA THR A 69 1.57 -19.25 -2.80
C THR A 69 1.44 -18.22 -1.67
N TYR A 70 0.90 -17.03 -1.92
CA TYR A 70 0.62 -16.05 -0.84
C TYR A 70 -0.36 -16.59 0.22
N ALA A 71 -1.39 -17.31 -0.19
CA ALA A 71 -2.35 -17.92 0.73
C ALA A 71 -1.70 -19.02 1.58
N GLU A 72 -0.81 -19.82 1.01
CA GLU A 72 -0.03 -20.81 1.76
C GLU A 72 0.93 -20.16 2.77
N LEU A 73 1.57 -19.06 2.37
CA LEU A 73 2.46 -18.28 3.24
C LEU A 73 1.72 -17.65 4.43
N LEU A 74 0.47 -17.23 4.27
CA LEU A 74 -0.38 -16.77 5.38
C LEU A 74 -0.77 -17.88 6.36
N LEU A 75 -0.82 -19.13 5.89
CA LEU A 75 -1.18 -20.31 6.70
C LEU A 75 0.03 -20.89 7.44
N SER A 76 1.24 -20.73 6.92
CA SER A 76 2.47 -21.06 7.63
C SER A 76 2.74 -20.01 8.70
N GLY A 77 2.20 -20.19 9.90
CA GLY A 77 2.50 -19.37 11.09
C GLY A 77 3.95 -19.51 11.60
N ASP A 78 4.89 -19.81 10.71
CA ASP A 78 6.30 -20.01 11.04
C ASP A 78 7.03 -18.67 10.95
N GLN A 79 7.72 -18.32 12.03
CA GLN A 79 8.27 -16.98 12.25
C GLN A 79 9.31 -16.60 11.18
N GLY A 80 9.96 -17.59 10.55
CA GLY A 80 10.87 -17.38 9.42
C GLY A 80 10.19 -17.04 8.10
N VAL A 81 8.99 -17.57 7.82
CA VAL A 81 8.24 -17.24 6.58
C VAL A 81 7.75 -15.79 6.61
N ALA A 82 7.38 -15.31 7.79
CA ALA A 82 7.02 -13.93 8.05
C ALA A 82 8.19 -12.95 7.79
N GLU A 83 9.44 -13.39 7.85
CA GLU A 83 10.63 -12.59 7.52
C GLU A 83 10.91 -12.54 6.00
N PHE A 84 10.37 -13.47 5.20
CA PHE A 84 10.50 -13.48 3.73
C PHE A 84 9.36 -12.75 3.00
N LEU A 85 8.26 -12.46 3.69
CA LEU A 85 7.08 -11.82 3.10
C LEU A 85 7.23 -10.30 3.09
N ASP A 86 7.79 -9.74 2.02
CA ASP A 86 7.58 -8.34 1.69
C ASP A 86 6.13 -8.15 1.26
N LEU A 87 5.22 -7.97 2.24
CA LEU A 87 3.77 -7.87 2.05
C LEU A 87 3.38 -6.86 0.97
N GLU A 88 4.11 -5.75 0.89
CA GLU A 88 3.89 -4.75 -0.14
C GLU A 88 4.14 -5.30 -1.55
N HIS A 89 4.95 -6.33 -1.76
CA HIS A 89 5.26 -6.95 -3.06
C HIS A 89 4.43 -8.20 -3.39
N VAL A 90 3.96 -8.94 -2.38
CA VAL A 90 3.29 -10.26 -2.56
C VAL A 90 1.76 -10.20 -2.46
N LYS A 91 1.19 -9.12 -1.92
CA LYS A 91 -0.28 -9.01 -1.80
C LYS A 91 -0.93 -9.12 -3.19
N PRO A 92 -1.93 -9.97 -3.45
CA PRO A 92 -2.51 -10.12 -4.79
C PRO A 92 -3.06 -8.81 -5.39
N ASN A 93 -2.78 -8.58 -6.68
CA ASN A 93 -3.27 -7.44 -7.45
C ASN A 93 -4.43 -7.85 -8.36
N THR A 94 -5.63 -7.87 -7.78
CA THR A 94 -6.83 -8.41 -8.44
C THR A 94 -7.28 -7.60 -9.66
N LEU A 95 -6.92 -6.31 -9.73
CA LEU A 95 -7.38 -5.40 -10.78
C LEU A 95 -6.29 -5.10 -11.83
N GLY A 96 -5.08 -5.65 -11.68
CA GLY A 96 -3.95 -5.38 -12.55
C GLY A 96 -3.52 -3.91 -12.57
N ASN A 97 -3.69 -3.20 -11.44
CA ASN A 97 -3.33 -1.79 -11.32
C ASN A 97 -1.89 -1.65 -10.80
N THR A 98 -1.41 -0.43 -10.56
CA THR A 98 -0.02 -0.23 -10.16
C THR A 98 0.12 -0.33 -8.64
N ARG A 99 1.08 -1.16 -8.21
CA ARG A 99 1.56 -1.21 -6.84
C ARG A 99 2.56 -0.09 -6.59
N MET A 100 2.34 0.67 -5.54
CA MET A 100 3.20 1.79 -5.18
C MET A 100 3.54 1.77 -3.70
N LEU A 101 4.76 2.22 -3.36
CA LEU A 101 5.32 2.28 -2.01
C LEU A 101 5.77 3.70 -1.69
N LYS A 102 5.63 4.09 -0.43
CA LYS A 102 6.14 5.33 0.16
C LYS A 102 6.85 5.00 1.45
N ASN A 103 8.05 5.55 1.63
CA ASN A 103 8.71 5.62 2.93
C ASN A 103 8.28 6.93 3.64
N LEU A 104 7.98 6.84 4.94
CA LEU A 104 7.48 7.96 5.76
C LEU A 104 8.62 8.83 6.32
#